data_AF-A0A534VPH7-F1
#
_entry.id   AF-A0A534VPH7-F1
#
_cell.length_a   1.000
_cell.length_b   1.000
_cell.length_c   1.000
_cell.angle_alpha   90.00
_cell.angle_beta   90.00
_cell.angle_gamma   90.00
#
_symmetry.space_group_name_H-M   'P 1'
#
loop_
_entity.id
_entity.type
_entity.pdbx_description
1 polymer ?
#
loop_
_entity_poly.entity_id
_entity_poly.type
_entity_poly.pdbx_seq_one_letter_code
_entity_poly.pdbx_strand_id
1 'polypeptide(L)' 'MAVKLDGLALTVKAHAGEGGRLFGSVTNLDVERLLAEKGFHVDRRRIGLDEPLKQLGTFPIVVQVGRAARATLQLTVEPA' A
#
# COMPACT_ATOMS: atom_id res chain seq x y z
N MET A 1 -21.21 -9.50 7.42
CA MET A 1 -19.87 -9.10 7.90
C MET A 1 -18.94 -8.98 6.70
N ALA A 2 -18.89 -7.85 6.01
CA ALA A 2 -18.24 -7.79 4.68
C ALA A 2 -17.46 -6.50 4.40
N VAL A 3 -17.04 -5.76 5.43
CA VAL A 3 -16.31 -4.50 5.24
C VAL A 3 -15.15 -4.47 6.23
N LYS A 4 -14.03 -5.08 5.88
CA LYS A 4 -12.78 -4.93 6.66
C LYS A 4 -11.62 -4.38 5.84
N LEU A 5 -11.81 -4.12 4.54
CA LEU A 5 -10.76 -3.53 3.70
C LEU A 5 -11.06 -2.10 3.27
N ASP A 6 -12.33 -1.69 3.24
CA ASP A 6 -12.71 -0.33 2.85
C ASP A 6 -12.34 0.64 3.97
N GLY A 7 -11.36 1.52 3.73
CA GLY A 7 -10.83 2.44 4.73
C GLY A 7 -9.68 1.89 5.58
N LEU A 8 -9.03 0.80 5.17
CA LEU A 8 -7.87 0.29 5.91
C LEU A 8 -6.66 1.20 5.66
N ALA A 9 -6.17 1.83 6.73
CA ALA A 9 -4.94 2.61 6.70
C ALA A 9 -3.74 1.68 6.91
N LEU A 10 -2.88 1.61 5.88
CA LEU A 10 -1.59 0.95 5.94
C LEU A 10 -0.52 2.01 6.08
N THR A 11 0.43 1.77 6.97
CA THR A 11 1.59 2.62 7.12
C THR A 11 2.81 1.82 6.71
N VAL A 12 3.57 2.34 5.75
CA VAL A 12 4.84 1.79 5.33
C VAL A 12 5.95 2.73 5.80
N LYS A 13 6.92 2.16 6.52
CA LYS A 13 8.13 2.86 6.94
C LYS A 13 9.19 2.62 5.89
N ALA A 14 9.59 3.67 5.19
CA ALA A 14 10.61 3.57 4.16
C ALA A 14 11.65 4.66 4.36
N HIS A 15 12.93 4.35 4.12
CA HIS A 15 13.99 5.34 4.26
C HIS A 15 13.80 6.44 3.23
N ALA A 16 13.59 7.67 3.73
CA ALA A 16 13.52 8.86 2.91
C ALA A 16 14.71 9.77 3.15
N GLY A 17 15.16 10.39 2.07
CA GLY A 17 16.28 11.29 2.06
C GLY A 17 15.91 12.73 2.26
N GLU A 18 16.96 13.53 2.44
CA GLU A 18 16.88 14.97 2.59
C GLU A 18 16.27 15.56 1.30
N GLY A 19 15.09 16.18 1.43
CA GLY A 19 14.32 16.71 0.30
C GLY A 19 13.01 15.98 -0.03
N GLY A 20 12.58 15.02 0.78
CA GLY A 20 11.26 14.36 0.65
C GLY A 20 11.18 13.29 -0.45
N ARG A 21 12.32 12.94 -1.06
CA ARG A 21 12.46 11.77 -1.92
C ARG A 21 12.77 10.54 -1.08
N LEU A 22 12.06 9.45 -1.31
CA LEU A 22 12.40 8.16 -0.73
C LEU A 22 13.75 7.69 -1.31
N PHE A 23 14.68 7.31 -0.43
CA PHE A 23 15.88 6.55 -0.81
C PHE A 23 15.48 5.13 -1.25
N GLY A 24 14.40 4.61 -0.66
CA GLY A 24 13.71 3.39 -1.11
C GLY A 24 12.68 3.65 -2.22
N SER A 25 12.09 2.58 -2.72
CA SER A 25 10.92 2.63 -3.58
C SER A 25 9.85 1.75 -2.94
N VAL A 26 8.70 2.32 -2.59
CA VAL A 26 7.59 1.48 -2.16
C VAL A 26 6.97 0.88 -3.41
N THR A 27 7.04 -0.44 -3.51
CA THR A 27 6.50 -1.20 -4.63
C THR A 27 5.31 -2.04 -4.17
N ASN A 28 4.59 -2.63 -5.11
CA ASN A 28 3.47 -3.53 -4.84
C ASN A 28 3.88 -4.69 -3.92
N LEU A 29 5.16 -5.10 -3.94
CA LEU A 29 5.69 -6.15 -3.06
C LEU A 29 5.64 -5.75 -1.58
N ASP A 30 5.93 -4.48 -1.29
CA ASP A 30 5.93 -3.96 0.08
C ASP A 30 4.50 -3.86 0.61
N VAL A 31 3.59 -3.37 -0.25
CA VAL A 31 2.15 -3.31 0.02
C VAL A 31 1.56 -4.71 0.23
N GLU A 32 1.95 -5.69 -0.61
CA GLU A 32 1.55 -7.09 -0.47
C GLU A 32 1.99 -7.67 0.87
N ARG A 33 3.24 -7.41 1.30
CA ARG A 33 3.74 -7.87 2.61
C ARG A 33 2.98 -7.24 3.77
N LEU A 34 2.77 -5.92 3.74
CA LEU A 34 2.00 -5.21 4.77
C LEU A 34 0.55 -5.71 4.87
N LEU A 35 -0.08 -5.96 3.72
CA LEU A 35 -1.40 -6.56 3.66
C LEU A 35 -1.38 -7.97 4.24
N ALA A 36 -0.41 -8.80 3.88
CA ALA A 36 -0.27 -10.15 4.40
C ALA A 36 -0.04 -10.16 5.92
N GLU A 37 0.76 -9.25 6.47
CA GLU A 37 0.95 -9.08 7.92
C GLU A 37 -0.33 -8.69 8.66
N LYS A 38 -1.22 -7.94 8.00
CA LYS A 38 -2.56 -7.60 8.52
C LYS A 38 -3.57 -8.75 8.37
N GLY A 39 -3.18 -9.87 7.76
CA GLY A 39 -4.05 -11.02 7.48
C GLY A 39 -4.81 -10.94 6.15
N PHE A 40 -4.43 -10.01 5.26
CA PHE A 40 -5.00 -9.87 3.92
C PHE A 40 -4.03 -10.40 2.87
N HIS A 41 -4.29 -11.60 2.34
CA HIS A 41 -3.54 -12.13 1.21
C HIS A 41 -4.05 -11.52 -0.11
N VAL A 42 -3.36 -10.49 -0.59
CA VAL A 42 -3.64 -9.84 -1.88
C VAL A 42 -2.39 -9.91 -2.75
N ASP A 43 -2.48 -10.57 -3.91
CA ASP A 43 -1.39 -10.60 -4.88
C ASP A 43 -1.06 -9.20 -5.42
N ARG A 44 0.23 -8.90 -5.59
CA ARG A 44 0.74 -7.70 -6.28
C ARG A 44 0.10 -7.38 -7.63
N ARG A 45 -0.43 -8.40 -8.35
CA ARG A 45 -1.16 -8.24 -9.62
C ARG A 45 -2.54 -7.58 -9.45
N ARG A 46 -3.10 -7.65 -8.24
CA ARG A 46 -4.37 -7.04 -7.88
C ARG A 46 -4.21 -5.69 -7.20
N ILE A 47 -2.98 -5.29 -6.91
CA ILE A 47 -2.64 -3.99 -6.34
C ILE A 47 -2.48 -3.01 -7.49
N GLY A 48 -3.40 -2.04 -7.58
CA GLY A 48 -3.36 -0.96 -8.56
C GLY A 48 -2.34 0.11 -8.17
N LEU A 49 -1.07 -0.26 -8.14
CA LEU A 49 0.05 0.66 -7.99
C LEU A 49 0.82 0.65 -9.31
N ASP A 50 0.56 1.65 -10.16
CA ASP A 50 1.16 1.80 -11.48
C ASP A 50 2.62 2.27 -11.39
N GLU A 51 2.91 3.13 -10.41
CA GLU A 51 4.24 3.68 -10.20
C GLU A 51 4.74 3.45 -8.77
N PRO A 52 6.02 3.06 -8.60
CA PRO A 52 6.61 2.94 -7.28
C PRO A 52 6.62 4.29 -6.57
N LEU A 53 6.19 4.31 -5.31
CA LEU A 53 6.17 5.55 -4.52
C LEU A 53 7.60 5.90 -4.13
N LYS A 54 8.05 7.05 -4.64
CA LYS A 54 9.36 7.65 -4.36
C LYS A 54 9.25 8.93 -3.53
N GLN A 55 8.07 9.21 -2.99
CA GLN A 55 7.80 10.37 -2.14
C GLN A 55 7.09 9.94 -0.87
N LEU A 56 7.39 10.65 0.22
CA LEU A 56 6.64 10.55 1.46
C LEU A 56 5.25 11.14 1.28
N GLY A 57 4.24 10.52 1.87
CA GLY A 57 2.85 10.99 1.74
C GLY A 57 1.83 9.89 1.86
N THR A 58 0.55 10.28 1.80
CA THR A 58 -0.57 9.34 1.81
C THR A 58 -1.09 9.14 0.39
N PHE A 59 -1.09 7.90 -0.08
CA PHE A 59 -1.52 7.52 -1.42
C PHE A 59 -2.69 6.53 -1.31
N PRO A 60 -3.83 6.81 -1.97
CA PRO A 60 -4.92 5.85 -2.03
C PRO A 60 -4.55 4.74 -3.02
N ILE A 61 -4.55 3.49 -2.54
CA ILE A 61 -4.31 2.30 -3.35
C ILE A 61 -5.60 1.51 -3.45
N VAL A 62 -5.97 1.19 -4.69
CA VAL A 62 -7.10 0.31 -4.96
C VAL A 62 -6.58 -1.12 -5.12
N VAL A 63 -7.13 -2.03 -4.32
CA VAL A 63 -6.85 -3.46 -4.43
C VAL A 63 -8.08 -4.22 -4.85
N GLN A 64 -7.92 -5.18 -5.76
CA GLN A 64 -8.98 -6.14 -6.07
C GLN A 64 -8.92 -7.32 -5.11
N VAL A 65 -10.04 -7.60 -4.45
CA VAL A 65 -10.19 -8.72 -3.52
C VAL A 65 -11.25 -9.67 -4.08
N GLY A 66 -10.85 -10.89 -4.42
CA GLY A 66 -11.77 -11.88 -5.00
C GLY A 66 -12.25 -11.54 -6.43
N ARG A 67 -13.42 -12.06 -6.81
CA ARG A 67 -13.95 -11.98 -8.19
C ARG A 67 -14.63 -10.64 -8.55
N ALA A 68 -15.15 -9.90 -7.57
CA ALA A 68 -15.90 -8.67 -7.82
C ALA A 68 -15.76 -7.58 -6.75
N ALA A 69 -15.02 -7.81 -5.67
CA ALA A 69 -14.80 -6.77 -4.66
C ALA A 69 -13.54 -5.95 -4.97
N ARG A 70 -13.68 -4.64 -4.88
CA ARG A 70 -12.59 -3.67 -4.89
C ARG A 70 -12.57 -3.05 -3.51
N ALA A 71 -11.39 -2.90 -2.93
CA ALA A 71 -11.22 -2.18 -1.69
C ALA A 71 -10.23 -1.05 -1.89
N THR A 72 -10.57 0.11 -1.36
CA THR A 72 -9.68 1.26 -1.34
C THR A 72 -9.02 1.35 0.02
N LEU A 73 -7.69 1.38 0.02
CA LEU A 73 -6.89 1.45 1.23
C LEU A 73 -5.90 2.60 1.13
N GLN A 74 -5.64 3.23 2.27
CA GLN A 74 -4.79 4.41 2.34
C GLN A 74 -3.39 3.96 2.73
N LEU A 75 -2.44 4.07 1.82
CA LEU A 75 -1.04 3.79 2.11
C LEU A 75 -0.34 5.08 2.51
N THR A 76 0.08 5.18 3.76
CA THR A 76 0.86 6.29 4.30
C THR A 76 2.33 5.89 4.29
N VAL A 77 3.16 6.63 3.58
CA VAL A 77 4.60 6.43 3.53
C VAL A 77 5.27 7.42 4.48
N GLU A 78 5.87 6.89 5.54
CA GLU A 78 6.58 7.66 6.56
C GLU A 78 8.08 7.35 6.53
N PRO A 79 8.95 8.34 6.81
CA PRO A 79 10.38 8.10 6.93
C PRO A 79 10.66 7.16 8.12
N ALA A 80 11.44 6.10 7.88
CA ALA A 80 11.93 5.18 8.91
C ALA A 80 13.11 5.76 9.69
#